data_AF-A0A832ZFX3-F1
#
_entry.id   AF-A0A832ZFX3-F1
#
_cell.length_a   1.000
_cell.length_b   1.000
_cell.length_c   1.000
_cell.angle_alpha   90.00
_cell.angle_beta   90.00
_cell.angle_gamma   90.00
#
_symmetry.space_group_name_H-M   'P 1'
#
loop_
_entity.id
_entity.type
_entity.pdbx_description
1 polymer ?
#
loop_
_entity_poly.entity_id
_entity_poly.type
_entity_poly.pdbx_seq_one_letter_code
_entity_poly.pdbx_strand_id
1 'polypeptide(L)'
;MLLIFPLVSGETCKPYETYSITSILPSNGYVFIIVHHSEWICERVAGEQTLRRNMPDGEYNLYYLFNGSKLLFLGKSNPLLGEPPIVTEINGTFYILQRKQMVVPYKNVTVTINGETRNITFTAKKIEMRVYRFDGCASLIWNCTILEFQNGTERTKCNRTEILSYFTSTPQKRPPGVRGVIENGFIVFRLSNLTYRIPVTEFDRYVSGFFGSKTLNVLSAFHALPVGEGILIYYPRNVKVNGSIFISELPLMFFYDGKNLTHIKMHVGRVQEPPRCGDFSLRLTIPESLIIITGVILMFILAYLFKSN
;
A
#
# COMPACT_ATOMS: atom_id res chain seq x y z
N MET A 1 -32.97 52.53 12.51
CA MET A 1 -32.17 51.41 13.03
C MET A 1 -31.93 50.45 11.87
N LEU A 2 -30.81 50.61 11.16
CA LEU A 2 -30.43 49.71 10.06
C LEU A 2 -29.88 48.42 10.67
N LEU A 3 -30.60 47.31 10.47
CA LEU A 3 -30.10 45.96 10.74
C LEU A 3 -29.10 45.59 9.64
N ILE A 4 -27.82 45.80 9.92
CA ILE A 4 -26.73 45.25 9.12
C ILE A 4 -26.60 43.79 9.55
N PHE A 5 -27.20 42.87 8.79
CA PHE A 5 -26.83 41.46 8.88
C PHE A 5 -25.37 41.34 8.44
N PRO A 6 -24.48 40.70 9.22
CA PRO A 6 -23.19 40.34 8.68
C PRO A 6 -23.48 39.35 7.54
N LEU A 7 -23.19 39.74 6.30
CA LEU A 7 -22.97 38.77 5.24
C LEU A 7 -21.77 37.94 5.70
N VAL A 8 -22.06 36.82 6.37
CA VAL A 8 -21.09 35.76 6.56
C VAL A 8 -20.77 35.27 5.16
N SER A 9 -19.60 35.68 4.68
CA SER A 9 -19.02 35.20 3.44
C SER A 9 -19.12 33.67 3.44
N GLY A 10 -19.94 33.13 2.55
CA GLY A 10 -20.03 31.69 2.34
C GLY A 10 -18.64 31.20 1.95
N GLU A 11 -17.94 30.59 2.90
CA GLU A 11 -16.75 29.81 2.59
C GLU A 11 -17.15 28.85 1.48
N THR A 12 -16.45 28.91 0.35
CA THR A 12 -16.73 28.01 -0.76
C THR A 12 -16.52 26.60 -0.25
N CYS A 13 -17.60 25.86 -0.02
CA CYS A 13 -17.50 24.47 0.35
C CYS A 13 -16.88 23.73 -0.85
N LYS A 14 -15.66 23.23 -0.65
CA LYS A 14 -14.92 22.48 -1.67
C LYS A 14 -14.52 21.13 -1.09
N PRO A 15 -15.03 20.02 -1.64
CA PRO A 15 -14.66 18.69 -1.17
C PRO A 15 -13.17 18.45 -1.40
N TYR A 16 -12.57 17.65 -0.52
CA TYR A 16 -11.17 17.27 -0.61
C TYR A 16 -10.94 15.96 0.10
N GLU A 17 -9.82 15.32 -0.20
CA GLU A 17 -9.35 14.15 0.52
C GLU A 17 -8.06 14.47 1.25
N THR A 18 -7.78 13.72 2.30
CA THR A 18 -6.52 13.79 3.02
C THR A 18 -5.90 12.41 3.13
N TYR A 19 -4.59 12.37 2.92
CA TYR A 19 -3.79 11.16 3.02
C TYR A 19 -2.68 11.39 4.04
N SER A 20 -2.49 10.45 4.96
CA SER A 20 -1.41 10.53 5.95
C SER A 20 -0.81 9.17 6.24
N ILE A 21 0.52 9.09 6.27
CA ILE A 21 1.22 7.87 6.66
C ILE A 21 1.15 7.77 8.18
N THR A 22 0.31 6.88 8.69
CA THR A 22 0.07 6.72 10.12
C THR A 22 1.05 5.77 10.78
N SER A 23 1.59 4.81 10.03
CA SER A 23 2.59 3.87 10.55
C SER A 23 3.48 3.31 9.45
N ILE A 24 4.76 3.11 9.79
CA ILE A 24 5.73 2.34 9.00
C ILE A 24 6.37 1.31 9.92
N LEU A 25 6.24 0.03 9.58
CA LEU A 25 6.63 -1.10 10.42
C LEU A 25 7.66 -1.96 9.68
N PRO A 26 8.96 -1.83 10.00
CA PRO A 26 10.00 -2.65 9.37
C PRO A 26 9.98 -4.10 9.85
N SER A 27 10.24 -5.03 8.93
CA SER A 27 10.31 -6.46 9.19
C SER A 27 11.15 -7.15 8.12
N ASN A 28 12.33 -7.68 8.51
CA ASN A 28 13.16 -8.57 7.68
C ASN A 28 13.33 -8.15 6.21
N GLY A 29 13.84 -6.92 5.98
CA GLY A 29 14.06 -6.39 4.63
C GLY A 29 12.81 -5.81 3.95
N TYR A 30 11.65 -5.90 4.60
CA TYR A 30 10.41 -5.29 4.17
C TYR A 30 9.97 -4.19 5.13
N VAL A 31 9.03 -3.36 4.67
CA VAL A 31 8.29 -2.40 5.49
C VAL A 31 6.80 -2.47 5.18
N PHE A 32 5.99 -2.60 6.24
CA PHE A 32 4.56 -2.37 6.15
C PHE A 32 4.29 -0.88 6.27
N ILE A 33 3.47 -0.35 5.36
CA ILE A 33 3.11 1.07 5.33
C ILE A 33 1.60 1.16 5.46
N ILE A 34 1.15 1.95 6.42
CA ILE A 34 -0.26 2.20 6.68
C ILE A 34 -0.54 3.67 6.36
N VAL A 35 -1.45 3.90 5.42
CA VAL A 35 -1.88 5.23 5.01
C VAL A 35 -3.34 5.40 5.37
N HIS A 36 -3.63 6.39 6.20
CA HIS A 36 -5.00 6.76 6.51
C HIS A 36 -5.53 7.71 5.44
N HIS A 37 -6.75 7.43 4.99
CA HIS A 37 -7.54 8.23 4.07
C HIS A 37 -8.75 8.80 4.81
N SER A 38 -9.00 10.09 4.60
CA SER A 38 -10.18 10.79 5.09
C SER A 38 -10.73 11.71 3.99
N GLU A 39 -11.96 11.45 3.58
CA GLU A 39 -12.71 12.22 2.59
C GLU A 39 -13.60 13.27 3.26
N TRP A 40 -13.61 14.46 2.68
CA TRP A 40 -14.43 15.60 3.10
C TRP A 40 -15.35 15.99 1.96
N ILE A 41 -16.65 15.98 2.25
CA ILE A 41 -17.73 16.30 1.32
C ILE A 41 -18.41 17.60 1.73
N CYS A 42 -19.16 18.15 0.77
CA CYS A 42 -20.04 19.27 1.02
C CYS A 42 -21.45 18.77 1.26
N GLU A 43 -21.98 19.01 2.45
CA GLU A 43 -23.34 18.68 2.83
C GLU A 43 -24.14 19.98 3.03
N ARG A 44 -25.43 19.96 2.70
CA ARG A 44 -26.31 21.10 2.94
C ARG A 44 -26.96 20.97 4.31
N VAL A 45 -26.63 21.86 5.22
CA VAL A 45 -27.18 21.90 6.59
C VAL A 45 -27.89 23.24 6.77
N ALA A 46 -29.17 23.20 7.15
CA ALA A 46 -29.99 24.41 7.36
C ALA A 46 -29.97 25.42 6.18
N GLY A 47 -29.84 24.94 4.95
CA GLY A 47 -29.81 25.79 3.75
C GLY A 47 -28.42 26.26 3.32
N GLU A 48 -27.40 26.13 4.18
CA GLU A 48 -26.00 26.48 3.92
C GLU A 48 -25.18 25.23 3.54
N GLN A 49 -24.14 25.41 2.74
CA GLN A 49 -23.18 24.32 2.45
C GLN A 49 -22.08 24.31 3.50
N THR A 50 -21.89 23.19 4.16
CA THR A 50 -20.87 23.00 5.18
C THR A 50 -19.99 21.83 4.81
N LEU A 51 -18.70 21.98 5.07
CA LEU A 51 -17.74 20.90 4.88
C LEU A 51 -17.83 19.91 6.04
N ARG A 52 -17.99 18.63 5.71
CA ARG A 52 -18.07 17.54 6.69
C ARG A 52 -17.27 16.34 6.21
N ARG A 53 -16.75 15.54 7.15
CA ARG A 53 -16.17 14.23 6.83
C ARG A 53 -17.24 13.28 6.31
N ASN A 54 -16.93 12.57 5.23
CA ASN A 54 -17.78 11.51 4.70
C ASN A 54 -17.65 10.26 5.58
N MET A 55 -18.39 10.23 6.69
CA MET A 55 -18.37 9.08 7.60
C MET A 55 -19.59 8.17 7.38
N PRO A 56 -19.43 6.84 7.51
CA PRO A 56 -18.18 6.12 7.76
C PRO A 56 -17.36 5.83 6.49
N ASP A 57 -17.97 5.93 5.31
CA ASP A 57 -17.44 5.32 4.07
C ASP A 57 -16.14 5.96 3.55
N GLY A 58 -15.94 7.25 3.81
CA GLY A 58 -14.77 8.02 3.41
C GLY A 58 -13.63 8.00 4.43
N GLU A 59 -13.66 7.12 5.42
CA GLU A 59 -12.61 6.97 6.44
C GLU A 59 -12.06 5.54 6.43
N TYR A 60 -10.86 5.33 5.88
CA TYR A 60 -10.27 4.00 5.82
C TYR A 60 -8.75 4.02 5.84
N ASN A 61 -8.17 2.86 6.15
CA ASN A 61 -6.72 2.63 6.12
C ASN A 61 -6.36 1.79 4.90
N LEU A 62 -5.31 2.21 4.19
CA LEU A 62 -4.68 1.51 3.08
C LEU A 62 -3.40 0.85 3.59
N TYR A 63 -3.18 -0.41 3.23
CA TYR A 63 -2.07 -1.21 3.71
C TYR A 63 -1.18 -1.63 2.55
N TYR A 64 0.11 -1.37 2.69
CA TYR A 64 1.11 -1.72 1.69
C TYR A 64 2.27 -2.49 2.31
N LEU A 65 2.93 -3.30 1.48
CA LEU A 65 4.17 -3.99 1.80
C LEU A 65 5.23 -3.63 0.76
N PHE A 66 6.36 -3.10 1.19
CA PHE A 66 7.44 -2.65 0.31
C PHE A 66 8.76 -3.32 0.67
N ASN A 67 9.59 -3.63 -0.33
CA ASN A 67 10.88 -4.32 -0.15
C ASN A 67 12.07 -3.60 -0.77
N GLY A 68 11.93 -2.32 -1.12
CA GLY A 68 12.95 -1.56 -1.87
C GLY A 68 12.74 -1.57 -3.39
N SER A 69 12.07 -2.59 -3.94
CA SER A 69 11.82 -2.69 -5.39
C SER A 69 10.34 -2.58 -5.75
N LYS A 70 9.48 -3.31 -5.04
CA LYS A 70 8.06 -3.44 -5.36
C LYS A 70 7.19 -3.05 -4.19
N LEU A 71 6.17 -2.22 -4.45
CA LEU A 71 5.09 -1.92 -3.51
C LEU A 71 3.89 -2.83 -3.79
N LEU A 72 3.50 -3.63 -2.80
CA LEU A 72 2.33 -4.50 -2.86
C LEU A 72 1.18 -3.85 -2.10
N PHE A 73 0.02 -3.72 -2.75
CA PHE A 73 -1.21 -3.32 -2.08
C PHE A 73 -1.84 -4.54 -1.39
N LEU A 74 -1.86 -4.54 -0.06
CA LEU A 74 -2.42 -5.62 0.74
C LEU A 74 -3.93 -5.49 0.95
N GLY A 75 -4.46 -4.27 0.83
CA GLY A 75 -5.89 -3.99 0.82
C GLY A 75 -6.25 -2.72 1.59
N LYS A 76 -7.56 -2.55 1.80
CA LYS A 76 -8.15 -1.48 2.62
C LYS A 76 -8.96 -2.05 3.79
N SER A 77 -9.04 -1.31 4.88
CA SER A 77 -9.90 -1.63 6.02
C SER A 77 -10.52 -0.35 6.58
N ASN A 78 -11.82 -0.39 6.87
CA ASN A 78 -12.56 0.69 7.52
C ASN A 78 -12.90 0.31 8.99
N PRO A 79 -12.16 0.83 9.98
CA PRO A 79 -12.42 0.56 11.39
C PRO A 79 -13.79 1.03 11.87
N LEU A 80 -14.37 2.08 11.27
CA LEU A 80 -15.70 2.58 11.65
C LEU A 80 -16.83 1.64 11.24
N LEU A 81 -16.57 0.78 10.25
CA LEU A 81 -17.47 -0.31 9.84
C LEU A 81 -17.17 -1.64 10.57
N GLY A 82 -16.29 -1.61 11.57
CA GLY A 82 -15.86 -2.81 12.30
C GLY A 82 -14.98 -3.75 11.48
N GLU A 83 -14.39 -3.29 10.37
CA GLU A 83 -13.49 -4.13 9.59
C GLU A 83 -12.16 -4.32 10.33
N PRO A 84 -11.64 -5.56 10.40
CA PRO A 84 -10.35 -5.80 11.02
C PRO A 84 -9.23 -5.11 10.22
N PRO A 85 -8.12 -4.70 10.86
CA PRO A 85 -6.93 -4.27 10.16
C PRO A 85 -6.38 -5.42 9.29
N ILE A 86 -5.61 -5.06 8.27
CA ILE A 86 -4.99 -6.04 7.37
C ILE A 86 -3.68 -6.58 7.94
N VAL A 87 -3.01 -5.82 8.79
CA VAL A 87 -1.74 -6.20 9.41
C VAL A 87 -1.87 -6.10 10.92
N THR A 88 -1.36 -7.10 11.63
CA THR A 88 -1.20 -7.08 13.10
C THR A 88 0.18 -7.63 13.48
N GLU A 89 0.65 -7.30 14.68
CA GLU A 89 1.91 -7.79 15.24
C GLU A 89 1.60 -8.62 16.49
N ILE A 90 2.01 -9.88 16.51
CA ILE A 90 1.83 -10.79 17.64
C ILE A 90 3.21 -11.27 18.06
N ASN A 91 3.64 -10.94 19.28
CA ASN A 91 4.94 -11.31 19.84
C ASN A 91 6.12 -10.98 18.90
N GLY A 92 6.12 -9.79 18.29
CA GLY A 92 7.17 -9.34 17.37
C GLY A 92 7.11 -9.94 15.96
N THR A 93 6.13 -10.79 15.67
CA THR A 93 5.91 -11.37 14.34
C THR A 93 4.71 -10.71 13.66
N PHE A 94 4.85 -10.33 12.39
CA PHE A 94 3.74 -9.75 11.64
C PHE A 94 2.84 -10.81 11.03
N TYR A 95 1.55 -10.50 11.00
CA TYR A 95 0.52 -11.31 10.36
C TYR A 95 -0.30 -10.47 9.40
N ILE A 96 -0.61 -11.02 8.23
CA ILE A 96 -1.34 -10.34 7.16
C ILE A 96 -2.68 -11.07 6.95
N LEU A 97 -3.79 -10.36 7.16
CA LEU A 97 -5.14 -10.78 6.84
C LEU A 97 -5.54 -10.30 5.45
N GLN A 98 -5.79 -11.23 4.54
CA GLN A 98 -6.37 -10.92 3.23
C GLN A 98 -7.83 -11.36 3.18
N ARG A 99 -8.70 -10.45 2.73
CA ARG A 99 -10.12 -10.72 2.47
C ARG A 99 -10.41 -10.52 0.99
N LYS A 100 -10.97 -11.53 0.34
CA LYS A 100 -11.40 -11.47 -1.06
C LYS A 100 -12.89 -11.82 -1.14
N GLN A 101 -13.66 -10.94 -1.76
CA GLN A 101 -15.08 -11.16 -2.01
C GLN A 101 -15.31 -11.36 -3.51
N MET A 102 -16.14 -12.33 -3.86
CA MET A 102 -16.53 -12.59 -5.25
C MET A 102 -17.92 -13.20 -5.30
N VAL A 103 -18.66 -12.93 -6.38
CA VAL A 103 -19.95 -13.59 -6.65
C VAL A 103 -19.67 -14.87 -7.42
N VAL A 104 -20.18 -16.00 -6.94
CA VAL A 104 -20.02 -17.32 -7.57
C VAL A 104 -21.38 -17.94 -7.88
N PRO A 105 -21.54 -18.65 -9.00
CA PRO A 105 -22.73 -19.46 -9.23
C PRO A 105 -22.76 -20.63 -8.24
N TYR A 106 -23.93 -20.95 -7.67
CA TYR A 106 -24.05 -22.09 -6.74
C TYR A 106 -25.15 -23.08 -7.11
N LYS A 107 -26.18 -22.66 -7.87
CA LYS A 107 -27.25 -23.56 -8.31
C LYS A 107 -27.87 -23.08 -9.61
N ASN A 108 -28.12 -24.00 -10.53
CA ASN A 108 -28.90 -23.75 -11.73
C ASN A 108 -30.27 -24.40 -11.55
N VAL A 109 -31.33 -23.65 -11.81
CA VAL A 109 -32.70 -24.15 -11.82
C VAL A 109 -33.29 -23.91 -13.19
N THR A 110 -33.91 -24.94 -13.73
CA THR A 110 -34.66 -24.87 -14.97
C THR A 110 -36.12 -24.61 -14.61
N VAL A 111 -36.71 -23.54 -15.15
CA VAL A 111 -38.11 -23.18 -14.90
C VAL A 111 -38.82 -23.01 -16.24
N THR A 112 -39.99 -23.61 -16.39
CA THR A 112 -40.83 -23.40 -17.57
C THR A 112 -41.84 -22.30 -17.29
N ILE A 113 -41.77 -21.19 -18.03
CA ILE A 113 -42.68 -20.05 -17.92
C ILE A 113 -43.39 -19.90 -19.26
N ASN A 114 -44.71 -20.04 -19.28
CA ASN A 114 -45.53 -19.96 -20.49
C ASN A 114 -45.09 -20.92 -21.62
N GLY A 115 -44.65 -22.12 -21.27
CA GLY A 115 -44.18 -23.14 -22.23
C GLY A 115 -42.72 -22.98 -22.66
N GLU A 116 -42.06 -21.86 -22.34
CA GLU A 116 -40.63 -21.67 -22.60
C GLU A 116 -39.79 -22.11 -21.40
N THR A 117 -38.77 -22.92 -21.67
CA THR A 117 -37.81 -23.34 -20.66
C THR A 117 -36.74 -22.26 -20.46
N ARG A 118 -36.58 -21.75 -19.24
CA ARG A 118 -35.58 -20.76 -18.86
C ARG A 118 -34.67 -21.29 -17.77
N ASN A 119 -33.37 -21.02 -17.91
CA ASN A 119 -32.37 -21.35 -16.90
C ASN A 119 -32.11 -20.15 -16.01
N ILE A 120 -32.35 -20.31 -14.71
CA ILE A 120 -32.06 -19.31 -13.69
C ILE A 120 -30.83 -19.78 -12.91
N THR A 121 -29.76 -18.98 -12.94
CA THR A 121 -28.55 -19.21 -12.15
C THR A 121 -28.64 -18.43 -10.85
N PHE A 122 -28.68 -19.15 -9.73
CA PHE A 122 -28.57 -18.55 -8.41
C PHE A 122 -27.11 -18.36 -8.04
N THR A 123 -26.81 -17.17 -7.52
CA THR A 123 -25.47 -16.77 -7.12
C THR A 123 -25.35 -16.67 -5.60
N ALA A 124 -24.13 -16.91 -5.12
CA ALA A 124 -23.75 -16.75 -3.72
C ALA A 124 -22.56 -15.81 -3.65
N LYS A 125 -22.46 -15.05 -2.56
CA LYS A 125 -21.29 -14.22 -2.27
C LYS A 125 -20.28 -15.09 -1.52
N LYS A 126 -19.15 -15.35 -2.16
CA LYS A 126 -18.02 -16.07 -1.59
C LYS A 126 -17.05 -15.08 -0.97
N ILE A 127 -16.78 -15.25 0.31
CA ILE A 127 -15.78 -14.51 1.06
C ILE A 127 -14.65 -15.47 1.43
N GLU A 128 -13.46 -15.24 0.88
CA GLU A 128 -12.24 -15.94 1.27
C GLU A 128 -11.43 -15.05 2.21
N MET A 129 -11.09 -15.58 3.37
CA MET A 129 -10.18 -14.95 4.32
C MET A 129 -8.94 -15.83 4.48
N ARG A 130 -7.77 -15.22 4.44
CA ARG A 130 -6.48 -15.90 4.61
C ARG A 130 -5.61 -15.11 5.55
N VAL A 131 -4.96 -15.78 6.49
CA VAL A 131 -3.96 -15.17 7.36
C VAL A 131 -2.61 -15.79 7.08
N TYR A 132 -1.65 -14.92 6.80
CA TYR A 132 -0.26 -15.29 6.58
C TYR A 132 0.59 -14.82 7.75
N ARG A 133 1.45 -15.68 8.28
CA ARG A 133 2.59 -15.28 9.12
C ARG A 133 3.67 -14.72 8.20
N PHE A 134 4.21 -13.55 8.52
CA PHE A 134 5.20 -12.87 7.69
C PHE A 134 6.54 -12.71 8.42
N ASP A 135 7.60 -13.20 7.79
CA ASP A 135 8.98 -13.18 8.28
C ASP A 135 9.95 -13.05 7.09
N GLY A 136 9.83 -11.95 6.33
CA GLY A 136 10.51 -11.78 5.02
C GLY A 136 9.87 -12.57 3.87
N CYS A 137 9.09 -13.60 4.19
CA CYS A 137 8.18 -14.29 3.29
C CYS A 137 6.89 -14.66 4.03
N ALA A 138 5.83 -14.98 3.29
CA ALA A 138 4.50 -15.28 3.81
C ALA A 138 4.23 -16.78 3.87
N SER A 139 3.90 -17.27 5.06
CA SER A 139 3.43 -18.63 5.30
C SER A 139 1.93 -18.61 5.62
N LEU A 140 1.11 -19.32 4.83
CA LEU A 140 -0.34 -19.42 5.10
C LEU A 140 -0.58 -20.27 6.35
N ILE A 141 -1.18 -19.68 7.38
CA ILE A 141 -1.42 -20.36 8.65
C ILE A 141 -2.91 -20.54 8.97
N TRP A 142 -3.77 -19.79 8.30
CA TRP A 142 -5.21 -19.92 8.46
C TRP A 142 -5.94 -19.52 7.19
N ASN A 143 -7.02 -20.24 6.90
CA ASN A 143 -7.92 -19.93 5.81
C ASN A 143 -9.36 -20.19 6.25
N CYS A 144 -10.26 -19.34 5.75
CA CYS A 144 -11.68 -19.57 5.86
C CYS A 144 -12.40 -19.16 4.59
N THR A 145 -13.43 -19.92 4.23
CA THR A 145 -14.36 -19.60 3.16
C THR A 145 -15.76 -19.51 3.73
N ILE A 146 -16.45 -18.40 3.47
CA ILE A 146 -17.86 -18.19 3.78
C ILE A 146 -18.60 -18.07 2.45
N LEU A 147 -19.73 -18.77 2.32
CA LEU A 147 -20.67 -18.63 1.22
C LEU A 147 -21.97 -18.06 1.78
N GLU A 148 -22.28 -16.81 1.45
CA GLU A 148 -23.52 -16.13 1.77
C GLU A 148 -24.50 -16.30 0.60
N PHE A 149 -25.66 -16.91 0.87
CA PHE A 149 -26.69 -17.16 -0.13
C PHE A 149 -27.73 -16.05 -0.12
N GLN A 150 -28.43 -15.84 -1.25
CA GLN A 150 -29.46 -14.79 -1.38
C GLN A 150 -30.63 -14.94 -0.41
N ASN A 151 -30.87 -16.16 0.11
CA ASN A 151 -31.88 -16.44 1.12
C ASN A 151 -31.41 -16.14 2.56
N GLY A 152 -30.23 -15.53 2.73
CA GLY A 152 -29.66 -15.18 4.02
C GLY A 152 -28.97 -16.33 4.76
N THR A 153 -28.92 -17.54 4.20
CA THR A 153 -28.16 -18.62 4.82
C THR A 153 -26.66 -18.48 4.54
N GLU A 154 -25.84 -19.02 5.44
CA GLU A 154 -24.39 -19.01 5.30
C GLU A 154 -23.82 -20.42 5.44
N ARG A 155 -22.79 -20.73 4.64
CA ARG A 155 -21.96 -21.93 4.82
C ARG A 155 -20.52 -21.53 5.04
N THR A 156 -19.98 -21.95 6.17
CA THR A 156 -18.64 -21.58 6.60
C THR A 156 -17.73 -22.79 6.68
N LYS A 157 -16.54 -22.67 6.11
CA LYS A 157 -15.45 -23.66 6.21
C LYS A 157 -14.18 -22.93 6.63
N CYS A 158 -13.88 -22.95 7.92
CA CYS A 158 -12.64 -22.39 8.48
C CYS A 158 -11.76 -23.51 9.05
N ASN A 159 -10.44 -23.36 8.92
CA ASN A 159 -9.51 -24.16 9.70
C ASN A 159 -9.51 -23.70 11.18
N ARG A 160 -9.22 -24.61 12.14
CA ARG A 160 -9.44 -24.47 13.60
C ARG A 160 -8.56 -23.42 14.35
N THR A 161 -8.09 -22.36 13.71
CA THR A 161 -7.19 -21.37 14.36
C THR A 161 -7.92 -20.05 14.67
N GLU A 162 -7.90 -19.62 15.93
CA GLU A 162 -8.57 -18.39 16.41
C GLU A 162 -7.75 -17.10 16.17
N ILE A 163 -6.92 -17.04 15.13
CA ILE A 163 -5.97 -15.92 14.96
C ILE A 163 -6.65 -14.58 14.61
N LEU A 164 -7.90 -14.60 14.16
CA LEU A 164 -8.66 -13.39 13.83
C LEU A 164 -8.88 -12.46 15.04
N SER A 165 -8.92 -13.00 16.26
CA SER A 165 -9.12 -12.21 17.49
C SER A 165 -7.95 -11.25 17.77
N TYR A 166 -6.79 -11.45 17.14
CA TYR A 166 -5.64 -10.56 17.23
C TYR A 166 -5.67 -9.40 16.23
N PHE A 167 -6.61 -9.40 15.27
CA PHE A 167 -6.84 -8.30 14.34
C PHE A 167 -7.92 -7.36 14.90
N THR A 168 -7.69 -6.81 16.08
CA THR A 168 -8.63 -5.91 16.77
C THR A 168 -8.22 -4.45 16.70
N SER A 169 -6.92 -4.17 16.57
CA SER A 169 -6.42 -2.80 16.43
C SER A 169 -5.29 -2.72 15.42
N THR A 170 -5.24 -1.61 14.70
CA THR A 170 -4.14 -1.34 13.77
C THR A 170 -2.86 -1.15 14.59
N PRO A 171 -1.75 -1.86 14.30
CA PRO A 171 -0.49 -1.65 14.98
C PRO A 171 -0.02 -0.21 14.72
N GLN A 172 -0.11 0.63 15.75
CA GLN A 172 0.35 2.01 15.68
C GLN A 172 1.76 2.10 16.24
N LYS A 173 2.73 2.28 15.34
CA LYS A 173 4.05 2.80 15.71
C LYS A 173 4.23 4.09 14.92
N ARG A 174 4.54 5.18 15.63
CA ARG A 174 4.90 6.45 14.97
C ARG A 174 5.94 6.14 13.89
N PRO A 175 5.76 6.59 12.64
CA PRO A 175 6.67 6.29 11.57
C PRO A 175 8.11 6.59 12.01
N PRO A 176 8.99 5.58 12.14
CA PRO A 176 10.37 5.82 12.51
C PRO A 176 11.10 6.48 11.35
N GLY A 177 12.02 7.40 11.65
CA GLY A 177 12.88 7.95 10.61
C GLY A 177 13.64 9.19 11.05
N VAL A 178 14.75 9.43 10.35
CA VAL A 178 15.57 10.64 10.53
C VAL A 178 15.09 11.70 9.57
N ARG A 179 14.85 12.91 10.10
CA ARG A 179 14.45 14.07 9.31
C ARG A 179 15.61 14.52 8.42
N GLY A 180 15.31 14.85 7.17
CA GLY A 180 16.29 15.38 6.22
C GLY A 180 16.69 16.83 6.54
N VAL A 181 17.95 17.17 6.26
CA VAL A 181 18.48 18.54 6.37
C VAL A 181 18.93 19.01 4.99
N ILE A 182 18.60 20.25 4.62
CA ILE A 182 19.04 20.83 3.34
C ILE A 182 20.41 21.47 3.55
N GLU A 183 21.43 20.98 2.84
CA GLU A 183 22.81 21.45 2.92
C GLU A 183 23.42 21.51 1.53
N ASN A 184 23.93 22.68 1.13
CA ASN A 184 24.67 22.89 -0.13
C ASN A 184 23.94 22.34 -1.38
N GLY A 185 22.62 22.50 -1.45
CA GLY A 185 21.80 22.02 -2.59
C GLY A 185 21.40 20.54 -2.54
N PHE A 186 21.69 19.84 -1.43
CA PHE A 186 21.30 18.45 -1.21
C PHE A 186 20.34 18.33 -0.03
N ILE A 187 19.44 17.35 -0.09
CA ILE A 187 18.77 16.80 1.09
C ILE A 187 19.66 15.71 1.66
N VAL A 188 20.05 15.86 2.92
CA VAL A 188 20.98 14.98 3.62
C VAL A 188 20.23 14.22 4.70
N PHE A 189 20.30 12.89 4.64
CA PHE A 189 19.79 11.98 5.67
C PHE A 189 20.97 11.27 6.34
N ARG A 190 21.11 11.47 7.66
CA ARG A 190 22.18 10.87 8.48
C ARG A 190 21.59 9.72 9.29
N LEU A 191 21.79 8.50 8.82
CA LEU A 191 21.26 7.28 9.42
C LEU A 191 22.39 6.52 10.09
N SER A 192 22.54 6.62 11.42
CA SER A 192 23.56 5.97 12.26
C SER A 192 24.98 5.90 11.66
N ASN A 193 25.24 5.01 10.70
CA ASN A 193 26.55 4.77 10.08
C ASN A 193 26.64 5.20 8.60
N LEU A 194 25.55 5.68 7.99
CA LEU A 194 25.46 6.03 6.58
C LEU A 194 24.90 7.44 6.41
N THR A 195 25.44 8.17 5.43
CA THR A 195 24.92 9.47 5.03
C THR A 195 24.47 9.41 3.59
N TYR A 196 23.19 9.66 3.35
CA TYR A 196 22.61 9.74 2.02
C TYR A 196 22.46 11.21 1.64
N ARG A 197 22.99 11.57 0.47
CA ARG A 197 22.94 12.93 -0.07
C ARG A 197 22.26 12.88 -1.42
N ILE A 198 21.10 13.52 -1.52
CA ILE A 198 20.29 13.49 -2.73
C ILE A 198 20.13 14.93 -3.22
N PRO A 199 20.47 15.25 -4.48
CA PRO A 199 20.28 16.61 -5.00
C PRO A 199 18.83 17.07 -4.83
N VAL A 200 18.63 18.32 -4.42
CA VAL A 200 17.28 18.90 -4.29
C VAL A 200 16.50 18.81 -5.62
N THR A 201 17.20 18.96 -6.74
CA THR A 201 16.64 18.86 -8.10
C THR A 201 16.02 17.49 -8.41
N GLU A 202 16.50 16.41 -7.78
CA GLU A 202 15.94 15.07 -7.96
C GLU A 202 14.55 14.93 -7.34
N PHE A 203 14.28 15.65 -6.25
CA PHE A 203 12.95 15.72 -5.64
C PHE A 203 12.07 16.75 -6.33
N ASP A 204 12.66 17.85 -6.80
CA ASP A 204 11.92 19.00 -7.31
C ASP A 204 10.94 18.60 -8.42
N ARG A 205 11.37 17.71 -9.33
CA ARG A 205 10.50 17.15 -10.40
C ARG A 205 9.21 16.50 -9.92
N TYR A 206 9.14 16.03 -8.67
CA TYR A 206 7.97 15.37 -8.10
C TYR A 206 7.23 16.26 -7.09
N VAL A 207 7.96 17.11 -6.36
CA VAL A 207 7.44 17.86 -5.21
C VAL A 207 6.96 19.25 -5.63
N SER A 208 7.65 19.91 -6.58
CA SER A 208 7.38 21.31 -6.92
C SER A 208 6.03 21.51 -7.61
N GLY A 209 5.66 20.60 -8.52
CA GLY A 209 4.35 20.61 -9.17
C GLY A 209 3.18 20.48 -8.20
N PHE A 210 3.39 19.85 -7.04
CA PHE A 210 2.33 19.61 -6.05
C PHE A 210 2.30 20.68 -4.94
N PHE A 211 3.46 21.03 -4.38
CA PHE A 211 3.54 21.95 -3.23
C PHE A 211 3.88 23.40 -3.60
N GLY A 212 4.23 23.68 -4.87
CA GLY A 212 4.49 25.01 -5.39
C GLY A 212 5.53 25.77 -4.58
N SER A 213 5.16 26.95 -4.08
CA SER A 213 6.06 27.82 -3.29
C SER A 213 6.50 27.22 -1.94
N LYS A 214 5.85 26.15 -1.47
CA LYS A 214 6.20 25.49 -0.19
C LYS A 214 7.24 24.38 -0.34
N THR A 215 7.78 24.15 -1.54
CA THR A 215 8.65 23.02 -1.88
C THR A 215 9.83 22.88 -0.92
N LEU A 216 10.63 23.92 -0.68
CA LEU A 216 11.78 23.83 0.21
C LEU A 216 11.42 23.45 1.65
N ASN A 217 10.30 23.99 2.16
CA ASN A 217 9.81 23.64 3.49
C ASN A 217 9.39 22.17 3.57
N VAL A 218 8.73 21.67 2.52
CA VAL A 218 8.32 20.26 2.40
C VAL A 218 9.53 19.33 2.28
N LEU A 219 10.52 19.69 1.48
CA LEU A 219 11.75 18.92 1.29
C LEU A 219 12.47 18.69 2.62
N SER A 220 12.55 19.72 3.47
CA SER A 220 13.12 19.60 4.83
C SER A 220 12.26 18.82 5.83
N ALA A 221 11.03 18.46 5.46
CA ALA A 221 10.09 17.73 6.31
C ALA A 221 10.02 16.24 5.98
N PHE A 222 10.72 15.77 4.94
CA PHE A 222 10.84 14.33 4.68
C PHE A 222 11.65 13.64 5.78
N HIS A 223 11.23 12.42 6.07
CA HIS A 223 11.92 11.49 6.95
C HIS A 223 12.44 10.32 6.13
N ALA A 224 13.52 9.68 6.59
CA ALA A 224 14.06 8.48 5.95
C ALA A 224 14.31 7.36 6.96
N LEU A 225 14.14 6.11 6.51
CA LEU A 225 14.52 4.90 7.24
C LEU A 225 15.20 3.89 6.31
N PRO A 226 16.10 3.02 6.82
CA PRO A 226 16.73 1.99 6.02
C PRO A 226 15.72 0.91 5.59
N VAL A 227 15.76 0.51 4.32
CA VAL A 227 14.96 -0.59 3.75
C VAL A 227 15.80 -1.34 2.73
N GLY A 228 16.11 -2.60 3.01
CA GLY A 228 17.02 -3.40 2.18
C GLY A 228 18.39 -2.72 2.08
N GLU A 229 18.84 -2.48 0.85
CA GLU A 229 20.14 -1.83 0.55
C GLU A 229 20.05 -0.30 0.44
N GLY A 230 18.84 0.28 0.54
CA GLY A 230 18.59 1.70 0.36
C GLY A 230 17.82 2.33 1.51
N ILE A 231 17.18 3.46 1.20
CA ILE A 231 16.33 4.18 2.15
C ILE A 231 14.93 4.44 1.59
N LEU A 232 13.92 4.20 2.43
CA LEU A 232 12.56 4.69 2.20
C LEU A 232 12.48 6.10 2.77
N ILE A 233 12.10 7.04 1.92
CA ILE A 233 11.90 8.45 2.24
C ILE A 233 10.41 8.73 2.20
N TYR A 234 9.85 9.36 3.22
CA TYR A 234 8.41 9.58 3.32
C TYR A 234 8.07 10.93 3.92
N TYR A 235 6.94 11.50 3.48
CA TYR A 235 6.40 12.74 4.02
C TYR A 235 5.46 12.42 5.19
N PRO A 236 5.80 12.82 6.43
CA PRO A 236 5.09 12.38 7.63
C PRO A 236 3.80 13.18 7.91
N ARG A 237 3.51 14.23 7.14
CA ARG A 237 2.35 15.11 7.38
C ARG A 237 1.19 14.77 6.47
N ASN A 238 0.00 15.22 6.85
CA ASN A 238 -1.20 15.08 6.04
C ASN A 238 -1.05 15.86 4.72
N VAL A 239 -1.39 15.20 3.62
CA VAL A 239 -1.48 15.82 2.30
C VAL A 239 -2.95 15.99 1.96
N LYS A 240 -3.36 17.23 1.72
CA LYS A 240 -4.69 17.58 1.23
C LYS A 240 -4.68 17.59 -0.29
N VAL A 241 -5.64 16.89 -0.89
CA VAL A 241 -5.84 16.84 -2.34
C VAL A 241 -7.24 17.31 -2.69
N ASN A 242 -7.35 18.16 -3.70
CA ASN A 242 -8.64 18.62 -4.17
C ASN A 242 -9.04 17.76 -5.37
N GLY A 243 -10.16 17.03 -5.28
CA GLY A 243 -10.70 16.25 -6.39
C GLY A 243 -9.72 15.26 -7.02
N SER A 244 -9.78 15.14 -8.35
CA SER A 244 -9.33 14.04 -9.24
C SER A 244 -7.83 13.65 -9.24
N ILE A 245 -7.07 13.97 -8.20
CA ILE A 245 -5.68 13.53 -8.04
C ILE A 245 -5.66 12.14 -7.42
N PHE A 246 -5.09 11.18 -8.13
CA PHE A 246 -4.93 9.82 -7.61
C PHE A 246 -3.82 9.77 -6.55
N ILE A 247 -4.00 8.95 -5.51
CA ILE A 247 -2.97 8.72 -4.47
C ILE A 247 -1.60 8.31 -5.07
N SER A 248 -1.59 7.67 -6.25
CA SER A 248 -0.38 7.29 -6.98
C SER A 248 0.47 8.47 -7.45
N GLU A 249 -0.12 9.66 -7.57
CA GLU A 249 0.56 10.89 -8.01
C GLU A 249 1.10 11.70 -6.83
N LEU A 250 0.73 11.33 -5.59
CA LEU A 250 1.14 12.10 -4.42
C LEU A 250 2.62 11.87 -4.10
N PRO A 251 3.41 12.94 -3.90
CA PRO A 251 4.82 12.87 -3.52
C PRO A 251 4.99 12.50 -2.03
N LEU A 252 4.33 11.43 -1.60
CA LEU A 252 4.29 10.95 -0.22
C LEU A 252 5.48 10.05 0.11
N MET A 253 5.98 9.28 -0.85
CA MET A 253 7.05 8.31 -0.61
C MET A 253 7.99 8.17 -1.80
N PHE A 254 9.27 7.98 -1.50
CA PHE A 254 10.34 7.78 -2.45
C PHE A 254 11.28 6.68 -1.94
N PHE A 255 11.92 5.97 -2.85
CA PHE A 255 13.01 5.06 -2.52
C PHE A 255 14.31 5.55 -3.15
N TYR A 256 15.39 5.48 -2.39
CA TYR A 256 16.73 5.79 -2.87
C TYR A 256 17.64 4.59 -2.64
N ASP A 257 18.14 4.01 -3.72
CA ASP A 257 19.01 2.81 -3.72
C ASP A 257 20.50 3.14 -3.51
N GLY A 258 20.83 4.40 -3.24
CA GLY A 258 22.21 4.91 -3.19
C GLY A 258 22.68 5.55 -4.50
N LYS A 259 21.89 5.46 -5.57
CA LYS A 259 22.18 6.06 -6.88
C LYS A 259 20.99 6.83 -7.43
N ASN A 260 19.81 6.20 -7.47
CA ASN A 260 18.61 6.69 -8.12
C ASN A 260 17.49 6.96 -7.12
N LEU A 261 16.87 8.13 -7.22
CA LEU A 261 15.63 8.44 -6.51
C LEU A 261 14.44 8.00 -7.35
N THR A 262 13.59 7.15 -6.77
CA THR A 262 12.37 6.64 -7.41
C THR A 262 11.15 7.07 -6.61
N HIS A 263 10.18 7.72 -7.26
CA HIS A 263 8.86 7.99 -6.66
C HIS A 263 8.07 6.69 -6.53
N ILE A 264 7.61 6.38 -5.31
CA ILE A 264 6.81 5.19 -5.05
C ILE A 264 5.34 5.51 -5.30
N LYS A 265 4.82 5.00 -6.42
CA LYS A 265 3.42 5.13 -6.79
C LYS A 265 2.55 4.20 -5.95
N MET A 266 1.72 4.79 -5.08
CA MET A 266 0.71 4.05 -4.32
C MET A 266 -0.50 3.75 -5.19
N HIS A 267 -0.67 2.51 -5.59
CA HIS A 267 -1.83 2.08 -6.37
C HIS A 267 -2.88 1.43 -5.48
N VAL A 268 -4.12 1.91 -5.56
CA VAL A 268 -5.29 1.25 -5.00
C VAL A 268 -5.91 0.41 -6.12
N GLY A 269 -5.96 -0.90 -5.93
CA GLY A 269 -6.40 -1.82 -6.96
C GLY A 269 -6.72 -3.20 -6.41
N ARG A 270 -6.44 -4.25 -7.19
CA ARG A 270 -6.62 -5.63 -6.72
C ARG A 270 -5.62 -5.91 -5.60
N VAL A 271 -6.11 -6.53 -4.52
CA VAL A 271 -5.28 -7.06 -3.43
C VAL A 271 -4.25 -8.04 -4.01
N GLN A 272 -2.99 -7.83 -3.68
CA GLN A 272 -1.87 -8.66 -4.12
C GLN A 272 -1.44 -9.61 -3.00
N GLU A 273 -1.17 -10.87 -3.31
CA GLU A 273 -0.65 -11.82 -2.32
C GLU A 273 0.79 -11.45 -1.92
N PRO A 274 1.14 -11.55 -0.62
CA PRO A 274 2.52 -11.39 -0.18
C PRO A 274 3.41 -12.53 -0.71
N PRO A 275 4.73 -12.31 -0.86
CA PRO A 275 5.64 -13.31 -1.43
C PRO A 275 5.69 -14.56 -0.55
N ARG A 276 5.40 -15.75 -1.09
CA ARG A 276 5.32 -16.98 -0.29
C ARG A 276 6.69 -17.53 0.05
N CYS A 277 6.80 -18.17 1.21
CA CYS A 277 8.00 -18.92 1.55
C CYS A 277 8.15 -20.12 0.61
N GLY A 278 9.31 -20.26 -0.03
CA GLY A 278 9.60 -21.31 -1.01
C GLY A 278 9.42 -20.90 -2.48
N ASP A 279 8.84 -19.73 -2.78
CA ASP A 279 8.71 -19.19 -4.15
C ASP A 279 9.98 -18.46 -4.64
N PHE A 280 11.13 -18.69 -4.01
CA PHE A 280 12.41 -18.23 -4.53
C PHE A 280 12.78 -19.04 -5.78
N SER A 281 12.17 -18.69 -6.93
CA SER A 281 12.87 -18.86 -8.18
C SER A 281 14.08 -17.95 -8.12
N LEU A 282 15.21 -18.52 -7.76
CA LEU A 282 16.52 -17.95 -7.98
C LEU A 282 16.68 -17.86 -9.51
N ARG A 283 16.04 -16.87 -10.16
CA ARG A 283 16.55 -16.36 -11.43
C ARG A 283 17.82 -15.62 -11.05
N LEU A 284 18.88 -16.39 -10.85
CA LEU A 284 20.22 -15.94 -11.13
C LEU A 284 20.17 -15.58 -12.62
N THR A 285 19.78 -14.35 -12.94
CA THR A 285 20.20 -13.73 -14.18
C THR A 285 21.71 -13.62 -14.06
N ILE A 286 22.40 -14.71 -14.41
CA ILE A 286 23.80 -14.63 -14.80
C ILE A 286 23.78 -13.59 -15.92
N PRO A 287 24.39 -12.41 -15.73
CA PRO A 287 24.44 -11.43 -16.80
C PRO A 287 25.10 -12.12 -18.00
N GLU A 288 24.59 -11.90 -19.22
CA GLU A 288 25.14 -12.53 -20.43
C GLU A 288 26.66 -12.31 -20.56
N SER A 289 27.18 -11.23 -19.95
CA SER A 289 28.61 -10.98 -19.81
C SER A 289 29.37 -12.07 -19.04
N LEU A 290 28.80 -12.68 -18.00
CA LEU A 290 29.45 -13.79 -17.29
C LEU A 290 29.46 -15.07 -18.13
N ILE A 291 28.39 -15.34 -18.90
CA ILE A 291 28.31 -16.51 -19.80
C ILE A 291 29.38 -16.39 -20.89
N ILE A 292 29.56 -15.20 -21.46
CA ILE A 292 30.59 -14.92 -22.47
C ILE A 292 31.99 -15.06 -21.85
N ILE A 293 32.23 -14.55 -20.65
CA ILE A 293 33.54 -14.67 -20.00
C ILE A 293 33.87 -16.14 -19.69
N THR A 294 32.91 -16.93 -19.18
CA THR A 294 33.13 -18.37 -18.96
C THR A 294 33.33 -19.13 -20.26
N GLY A 295 32.63 -18.78 -21.34
CA GLY A 295 32.80 -19.41 -22.66
C GLY A 295 34.14 -19.09 -23.31
N VAL A 296 34.61 -17.84 -23.20
CA VAL A 296 35.91 -17.41 -23.73
C VAL A 296 37.05 -18.07 -22.96
N ILE A 297 36.97 -18.13 -21.62
CA ILE A 297 38.00 -18.79 -20.80
C ILE A 297 38.07 -20.29 -21.11
N LEU A 298 36.92 -20.97 -21.29
CA LEU A 298 36.88 -22.40 -21.62
C LEU A 298 37.48 -22.67 -23.01
N MET A 299 37.21 -21.81 -24.00
CA MET A 299 37.80 -21.87 -25.34
C MET A 299 39.32 -21.65 -25.32
N PHE A 300 39.82 -20.73 -24.50
CA PHE A 300 41.27 -20.51 -24.35
C PHE A 300 41.96 -21.71 -23.70
N ILE A 301 41.35 -22.33 -22.69
CA ILE A 301 41.90 -23.54 -22.05
C ILE A 301 41.92 -24.71 -23.04
N LEU A 302 40.84 -24.91 -23.80
CA LEU A 302 40.78 -25.95 -24.84
C LEU A 302 41.81 -25.74 -25.95
N ALA A 303 41.96 -24.50 -26.44
CA ALA A 303 42.95 -24.17 -27.46
C ALA A 303 44.40 -24.36 -26.97
N TYR A 304 44.66 -24.13 -25.68
CA TYR A 304 45.99 -24.34 -25.10
C TYR A 304 46.31 -25.83 -24.91
N LEU A 305 45.31 -26.64 -24.52
CA LEU A 305 45.45 -28.09 -24.36
C LEU A 305 45.61 -28.82 -25.70
N PHE A 306 44.93 -28.37 -26.77
CA PHE A 306 45.06 -28.95 -28.11
C PHE A 306 46.36 -28.56 -28.84
N LYS A 307 47.12 -27.59 -28.34
CA LYS A 307 48.41 -27.19 -28.92
C LYS A 307 49.62 -27.87 -28.25
N SER A 308 49.41 -28.61 -27.17
CA SER A 308 50.46 -29.34 -26.42
C SER A 308 50.45 -30.86 -26.63
N ASN A 309 49.74 -31.36 -27.64
CA ASN A 309 49.91 -32.72 -28.19
C ASN A 309 50.35 -32.62 -29.66
#